data_AF-A0A2E4B8F6-F1
#
_entry.id   AF-A0A2E4B8F6-F1
#
_cell.length_a   1.000
_cell.length_b   1.000
_cell.length_c   1.000
_cell.angle_alpha   90.00
_cell.angle_beta   90.00
_cell.angle_gamma   90.00
#
_symmetry.space_group_name_H-M   'P 1'
#
loop_
_entity.id
_entity.type
_entity.pdbx_description
1 polymer ?
#
loop_
_entity_poly.entity_id
_entity_poly.type
_entity_poly.pdbx_seq_one_letter_code
_entity_poly.pdbx_strand_id
1 'polypeptide(L)'
;MPPLSTLLFGQPLTRRGEDVDAEVAALGRSLDRVLGGVLDLLGRETGETEAYAQAKREWGILLSAEYNYAGIAARRAALLFALHALEPVRTHFAKREPALVADLEARVLPATIPSFLSGMAQRPEALVVMCSTLTSMWQENMGEKPL
;
A
#
# COMPACT_ATOMS: atom_id res chain seq x y z
N MET A 1 -7.94 7.09 -11.90
CA MET A 1 -7.20 6.66 -10.69
C MET A 1 -5.74 7.07 -10.84
N PRO A 2 -5.08 7.58 -9.80
CA PRO A 2 -3.64 7.91 -9.84
C PRO A 2 -2.78 6.65 -10.10
N PRO A 3 -1.52 6.80 -10.54
CA PRO A 3 -0.57 5.70 -10.57
C PRO A 3 -0.21 5.24 -9.14
N LEU A 4 0.22 3.99 -9.01
CA LEU A 4 0.64 3.37 -7.74
C LEU A 4 1.75 4.17 -7.07
N SER A 5 2.74 4.63 -7.84
CA SER A 5 3.82 5.47 -7.32
C SER A 5 3.29 6.73 -6.61
N THR A 6 2.29 7.39 -7.16
CA THR A 6 1.62 8.53 -6.51
C THR A 6 0.86 8.13 -5.26
N LEU A 7 0.16 6.99 -5.28
CA LEU A 7 -0.58 6.51 -4.12
C LEU A 7 0.37 6.22 -2.94
N LEU A 8 1.50 5.54 -3.20
CA LEU A 8 2.48 5.14 -2.19
C LEU A 8 3.39 6.28 -1.74
N PHE A 9 3.91 7.07 -2.68
CA PHE A 9 5.00 8.02 -2.42
C PHE A 9 4.57 9.48 -2.53
N GLY A 10 3.38 9.75 -3.07
CA GLY A 10 2.85 11.09 -3.28
C GLY A 10 3.27 11.68 -4.62
N GLN A 11 2.88 12.93 -4.86
CA GLN A 11 3.29 13.65 -6.07
C GLN A 11 4.78 14.03 -5.99
N PRO A 12 5.49 14.01 -7.14
CA PRO A 12 6.83 14.59 -7.25
C PRO A 12 6.84 16.02 -6.75
N LEU A 13 7.92 16.44 -6.08
CA LEU A 13 8.05 17.79 -5.52
C LEU A 13 7.79 18.89 -6.56
N THR A 14 8.20 18.66 -7.81
CA THR A 14 8.03 19.60 -8.92
C THR A 14 6.58 19.77 -9.40
N ARG A 15 5.65 18.96 -8.88
CA ARG A 15 4.23 18.95 -9.28
C ARG A 15 3.27 19.19 -8.12
N ARG A 16 3.80 19.50 -6.93
CA ARG A 16 2.97 19.86 -5.77
C ARG A 16 2.48 21.29 -5.95
N GLY A 17 1.17 21.48 -5.78
CA GLY A 17 0.52 22.78 -5.72
C GLY A 17 0.74 23.45 -4.37
N GLU A 18 0.22 24.67 -4.26
CA GLU A 18 0.35 25.49 -3.05
C GLU A 18 -0.63 25.05 -1.95
N ASP A 19 -1.76 24.45 -2.32
CA ASP A 19 -2.78 23.96 -1.39
C ASP A 19 -2.55 22.49 -1.01
N VAL A 20 -1.72 22.29 0.02
CA VAL A 20 -1.33 20.98 0.54
C VAL A 20 -2.53 20.20 1.09
N ASP A 21 -3.49 20.87 1.74
CA ASP A 21 -4.63 20.21 2.38
C ASP A 21 -5.58 19.63 1.33
N ALA A 22 -5.83 20.37 0.24
CA ALA A 22 -6.61 19.88 -0.88
C ALA A 22 -5.95 18.67 -1.56
N GLU A 23 -4.62 18.67 -1.71
CA GLU A 23 -3.87 17.55 -2.27
C GLU A 23 -3.93 16.31 -1.39
N VAL A 24 -3.74 16.47 -0.08
CA VAL A 24 -3.83 15.39 0.90
C VAL A 24 -5.23 14.78 0.89
N ALA A 25 -6.28 15.60 0.85
CA ALA A 25 -7.65 15.11 0.78
C ALA A 25 -7.94 14.38 -0.55
N ALA A 26 -7.39 14.85 -1.67
CA ALA A 26 -7.54 14.19 -2.97
C ALA A 26 -6.80 12.84 -3.02
N LEU A 27 -5.63 12.75 -2.39
CA LEU A 27 -4.90 11.51 -2.20
C LEU A 27 -5.67 10.53 -1.31
N GLY A 28 -6.19 11.01 -0.17
CA GLY A 28 -7.02 10.22 0.75
C GLY A 28 -8.21 9.58 0.06
N ARG A 29 -9.01 10.37 -0.68
CA ARG A 29 -10.14 9.85 -1.48
C ARG A 29 -9.71 8.83 -2.54
N SER A 30 -8.54 9.00 -3.13
CA SER A 30 -8.01 8.08 -4.13
C SER A 30 -7.59 6.74 -3.50
N LEU A 31 -6.98 6.79 -2.32
CA LEU A 31 -6.62 5.61 -1.52
C LEU A 31 -7.88 4.87 -1.05
N ASP A 32 -8.89 5.59 -0.54
CA ASP A 32 -10.15 4.98 -0.09
C ASP A 32 -10.86 4.22 -1.21
N ARG A 33 -10.87 4.76 -2.44
CA ARG A 33 -11.45 4.06 -3.59
C ARG A 33 -10.73 2.75 -3.89
N VAL A 34 -9.40 2.74 -3.79
CA VAL A 34 -8.60 1.52 -4.02
C VAL A 34 -8.85 0.51 -2.92
N LEU A 35 -8.77 0.93 -1.66
CA LEU A 35 -8.94 0.05 -0.50
C LEU A 35 -10.37 -0.48 -0.39
N GLY A 36 -11.39 0.31 -0.78
CA GLY A 36 -12.76 -0.17 -0.94
C GLY A 36 -12.86 -1.28 -1.98
N GLY A 37 -12.22 -1.11 -3.14
CA GLY A 37 -12.15 -2.16 -4.16
C GLY A 37 -11.43 -3.44 -3.69
N VAL A 38 -10.43 -3.31 -2.81
CA VAL A 38 -9.76 -4.45 -2.16
C VAL A 38 -10.71 -5.18 -1.20
N LEU A 39 -11.47 -4.45 -0.37
CA LEU A 39 -12.48 -5.06 0.50
C LEU A 39 -13.57 -5.78 -0.30
N ASP A 40 -14.05 -5.17 -1.39
CA ASP A 40 -15.05 -5.78 -2.27
C ASP A 40 -14.51 -7.03 -2.98
N LEU A 41 -13.21 -7.06 -3.30
CA LEU A 41 -12.54 -8.26 -3.82
C LEU A 41 -12.49 -9.36 -2.76
N LEU A 42 -12.01 -9.03 -1.56
CA LEU A 42 -11.93 -9.97 -0.44
C LEU A 42 -13.30 -10.60 -0.14
N GLY A 43 -14.36 -9.79 -0.04
CA GLY A 43 -15.71 -10.29 0.22
C GLY A 43 -16.23 -11.23 -0.86
N ARG A 44 -15.88 -10.98 -2.13
CA ARG A 44 -16.26 -11.88 -3.24
C ARG A 44 -15.49 -13.20 -3.21
N GLU A 45 -14.23 -13.19 -2.82
CA GLU A 45 -13.37 -14.39 -2.79
C GLU A 45 -13.61 -15.25 -1.54
N THR A 46 -13.85 -14.64 -0.39
CA THR A 46 -14.03 -15.37 0.89
C THR A 46 -15.49 -15.62 1.26
N GLY A 47 -16.43 -14.88 0.67
CA GLY A 47 -17.83 -14.86 1.09
C GLY A 47 -18.05 -14.19 2.46
N GLU A 48 -19.30 -14.21 2.92
CA GLU A 48 -19.71 -13.66 4.22
C GLU A 48 -19.31 -14.59 5.37
N THR A 49 -18.08 -14.41 5.86
CA THR A 49 -17.51 -15.16 6.99
C THR A 49 -17.26 -14.23 8.18
N GLU A 50 -17.10 -14.77 9.39
CA GLU A 50 -16.73 -13.97 10.57
C GLU A 50 -15.38 -13.26 10.39
N ALA A 51 -14.41 -13.93 9.75
CA ALA A 51 -13.12 -13.34 9.43
C ALA A 51 -13.24 -12.15 8.48
N TYR A 52 -14.08 -12.26 7.44
CA TYR A 52 -14.37 -11.15 6.55
C TYR A 52 -15.12 -10.01 7.24
N ALA A 53 -16.12 -10.33 8.08
CA ALA A 53 -16.85 -9.34 8.86
C ALA A 53 -15.92 -8.54 9.79
N GLN A 54 -14.95 -9.20 10.42
CA GLN A 54 -13.91 -8.55 11.22
C GLN A 54 -13.01 -7.67 10.34
N ALA A 55 -12.50 -8.19 9.22
CA ALA A 55 -11.66 -7.41 8.31
C ALA A 55 -12.37 -6.15 7.79
N LYS A 56 -13.65 -6.28 7.42
CA LYS A 56 -14.51 -5.17 6.98
C LYS A 56 -14.67 -4.10 8.07
N ARG A 57 -14.81 -4.51 9.34
CA ARG A 57 -14.88 -3.58 10.48
C ARG A 57 -13.56 -2.84 10.68
N GLU A 58 -12.45 -3.56 10.76
CA GLU A 58 -11.11 -2.99 11.01
C GLU A 58 -10.70 -2.02 9.90
N TRP A 59 -10.92 -2.42 8.65
CA TRP A 59 -10.65 -1.54 7.52
C TRP A 59 -11.64 -0.38 7.45
N GLY A 60 -12.89 -0.58 7.88
CA GLY A 60 -13.87 0.49 8.03
C GLY A 60 -13.39 1.59 8.99
N ILE A 61 -12.77 1.21 10.12
CA ILE A 61 -12.16 2.15 11.07
C ILE A 61 -11.03 2.93 10.39
N LEU A 62 -10.13 2.23 9.67
CA LEU A 62 -9.05 2.87 8.92
C LEU A 62 -9.56 3.86 7.87
N LEU A 63 -10.62 3.50 7.14
CA LEU A 63 -11.22 4.35 6.11
C LEU A 63 -12.01 5.53 6.69
N SER A 64 -12.50 5.43 7.94
CA SER A 64 -13.12 6.55 8.65
C SER A 64 -12.12 7.55 9.24
N ALA A 65 -10.84 7.21 9.32
CA ALA A 65 -9.82 8.10 9.87
C ALA A 65 -9.67 9.36 9.01
N GLU A 66 -9.41 10.51 9.64
CA GLU A 66 -9.21 11.78 8.93
C GLU A 66 -8.09 11.72 7.88
N TYR A 67 -8.17 12.58 6.86
CA TYR A 67 -7.12 12.76 5.87
C TYR A 67 -6.00 13.66 6.40
N ASN A 68 -5.40 13.29 7.52
CA ASN A 68 -4.18 13.89 8.03
C ASN A 68 -2.98 12.98 7.69
N TYR A 69 -1.76 13.39 8.06
CA TYR A 69 -0.54 12.63 7.75
C TYR A 69 -0.60 11.17 8.21
N ALA A 70 -1.05 10.92 9.45
CA ALA A 70 -1.17 9.57 10.00
C ALA A 70 -2.25 8.76 9.27
N GLY A 71 -3.40 9.38 8.96
CA GLY A 71 -4.47 8.74 8.20
C GLY A 71 -4.07 8.35 6.79
N ILE A 72 -3.24 9.15 6.11
CA ILE A 72 -2.68 8.81 4.80
C ILE A 72 -1.65 7.67 4.92
N ALA A 73 -0.79 7.72 5.93
CA ALA A 73 0.20 6.66 6.16
C ALA A 73 -0.46 5.31 6.43
N ALA A 74 -1.52 5.27 7.25
CA ALA A 74 -2.31 4.07 7.52
C ALA A 74 -2.88 3.46 6.22
N ARG A 75 -3.47 4.29 5.36
CA ARG A 75 -4.01 3.84 4.06
C ARG A 75 -2.94 3.31 3.11
N ARG A 76 -1.76 3.95 3.08
CA ARG A 76 -0.62 3.47 2.29
C ARG A 76 -0.10 2.13 2.80
N ALA A 77 -0.01 1.97 4.13
CA ALA A 77 0.36 0.69 4.74
C ALA A 77 -0.64 -0.42 4.38
N ALA A 78 -1.96 -0.13 4.44
CA ALA A 78 -2.99 -1.06 4.02
C ALA A 78 -2.86 -1.45 2.53
N LEU A 79 -2.53 -0.49 1.65
CA LEU A 79 -2.27 -0.76 0.24
C LEU A 79 -1.02 -1.62 0.03
N LEU A 80 0.07 -1.38 0.76
CA LEU A 80 1.28 -2.21 0.72
C LEU A 80 0.99 -3.64 1.18
N PHE A 81 0.20 -3.80 2.25
CA PHE A 81 -0.27 -5.11 2.70
C PHE A 81 -1.11 -5.81 1.62
N ALA A 82 -2.05 -5.10 0.99
CA ALA A 82 -2.86 -5.66 -0.10
C ALA A 82 -2.00 -6.09 -1.30
N LEU A 83 -0.99 -5.30 -1.68
CA LEU A 83 -0.04 -5.66 -2.74
C LEU A 83 0.77 -6.91 -2.38
N HIS A 84 1.12 -7.09 -1.11
CA HIS A 84 1.85 -8.28 -0.66
C HIS A 84 0.96 -9.52 -0.69
N ALA A 85 -0.25 -9.42 -0.13
CA ALA A 85 -1.12 -10.57 0.08
C ALA A 85 -1.96 -10.97 -1.13
N LEU A 86 -2.28 -10.05 -2.05
CA LEU A 86 -3.31 -10.27 -3.08
C LEU A 86 -2.76 -10.06 -4.50
N GLU A 87 -2.59 -11.17 -5.23
CA GLU A 87 -2.18 -11.17 -6.65
C GLU A 87 -3.08 -10.33 -7.56
N PRO A 88 -4.43 -10.31 -7.42
CA PRO A 88 -5.27 -9.49 -8.27
C PRO A 88 -5.01 -7.98 -8.12
N VAL A 89 -4.59 -7.54 -6.92
CA VAL A 89 -4.21 -6.14 -6.67
C VAL A 89 -2.90 -5.82 -7.39
N ARG A 90 -1.92 -6.72 -7.34
CA ARG A 90 -0.67 -6.57 -8.11
C ARG A 90 -0.95 -6.54 -9.62
N THR A 91 -1.74 -7.48 -10.12
CA THR A 91 -2.16 -7.55 -11.53
C THR A 91 -2.85 -6.27 -12.00
N HIS A 92 -3.69 -5.66 -11.15
CA HIS A 92 -4.33 -4.40 -11.47
C HIS A 92 -3.32 -3.27 -11.70
N PHE A 93 -2.36 -3.08 -10.80
CA PHE A 93 -1.39 -2.00 -10.88
C PHE A 93 -0.27 -2.26 -11.91
N ALA A 94 0.07 -3.52 -12.16
CA ALA A 94 1.07 -3.92 -13.16
C ALA A 94 0.69 -3.48 -14.59
N LYS A 95 -0.60 -3.26 -14.88
CA LYS A 95 -1.07 -2.73 -16.17
C LYS A 95 -0.50 -1.34 -16.50
N ARG A 96 -0.11 -0.56 -15.48
CA ARG A 96 0.40 0.81 -15.66
C ARG A 96 1.84 0.95 -15.19
N GLU A 97 2.23 0.24 -14.13
CA GLU A 97 3.57 0.33 -13.54
C GLU A 97 4.16 -1.07 -13.28
N PRO A 98 4.40 -1.88 -14.34
CA PRO A 98 4.83 -3.26 -14.20
C PRO A 98 6.18 -3.39 -13.48
N ALA A 99 7.14 -2.51 -13.76
CA ALA A 99 8.46 -2.53 -13.13
C ALA A 99 8.40 -2.28 -11.62
N LEU A 100 7.61 -1.29 -11.19
CA LEU A 100 7.43 -1.00 -9.76
C LEU A 100 6.73 -2.15 -9.05
N VAL A 101 5.70 -2.74 -9.65
CA VAL A 101 5.00 -3.88 -9.05
C VAL A 101 5.92 -5.10 -8.92
N ALA A 102 6.71 -5.41 -9.95
CA ALA A 102 7.67 -6.51 -9.93
C ALA A 102 8.74 -6.32 -8.83
N ASP A 103 9.27 -5.11 -8.68
CA ASP A 103 10.26 -4.79 -7.65
C ASP A 103 9.66 -4.88 -6.23
N LEU A 104 8.42 -4.40 -6.07
CA LEU A 104 7.68 -4.53 -4.81
C LEU A 104 7.44 -6.01 -4.45
N GLU A 105 7.01 -6.81 -5.41
CA GLU A 105 6.70 -8.24 -5.21
C GLU A 105 7.95 -9.08 -4.92
N ALA A 106 9.00 -8.92 -5.73
CA ALA A 106 10.17 -9.78 -5.65
C ALA A 106 11.09 -9.45 -4.48
N ARG A 107 11.22 -8.16 -4.14
CA ARG A 107 12.28 -7.69 -3.26
C ARG A 107 11.78 -6.94 -2.05
N VAL A 108 10.92 -5.93 -2.24
CA VAL A 108 10.59 -4.99 -1.16
C VAL A 108 9.61 -5.60 -0.16
N LEU A 109 8.43 -6.03 -0.60
CA LEU A 109 7.36 -6.48 0.30
C LEU A 109 7.75 -7.72 1.12
N PRO A 110 8.43 -8.75 0.56
CA PRO A 110 8.89 -9.89 1.35
C PRO A 110 9.92 -9.51 2.43
N ALA A 111 10.74 -8.49 2.18
CA ALA A 111 11.73 -8.01 3.14
C ALA A 111 11.12 -7.07 4.20
N THR A 112 10.06 -6.32 3.86
CA THR A 112 9.45 -5.32 4.74
C THR A 112 8.25 -5.82 5.54
N ILE A 113 7.62 -6.91 5.10
CA ILE A 113 6.51 -7.56 5.79
C ILE A 113 6.97 -8.97 6.20
N PRO A 114 7.80 -9.12 7.26
CA PRO A 114 8.21 -10.42 7.75
C PRO A 114 7.00 -11.26 8.16
N SER A 115 7.06 -12.56 7.83
CA SER A 115 6.12 -13.58 8.28
C SER A 115 6.00 -13.70 9.81
N PHE A 116 6.97 -13.15 10.56
CA PHE A 116 6.99 -13.14 12.03
C PHE A 116 6.25 -11.95 12.68
N LEU A 117 5.74 -10.98 11.90
CA LEU A 117 5.09 -9.76 12.41
C LEU A 117 3.54 -9.83 12.42
N SER A 118 3.00 -11.04 12.52
CA SER A 118 1.63 -11.26 13.00
C SER A 118 1.57 -10.98 14.51
N GLY A 119 1.48 -9.71 14.92
CA GLY A 119 1.14 -9.35 16.31
C GLY A 119 1.93 -8.22 16.98
N MET A 120 2.85 -7.53 16.30
CA MET A 120 3.53 -6.37 16.89
C MET A 120 3.04 -5.06 16.28
N ALA A 121 2.60 -4.15 17.15
CA ALA A 121 2.14 -2.80 16.86
C ALA A 121 3.15 -2.04 15.98
N GLN A 122 2.96 -2.09 14.66
CA GLN A 122 3.74 -1.28 13.75
C GLN A 122 3.14 0.10 13.62
N ARG A 123 4.00 1.13 13.61
CA ARG A 123 3.66 2.48 13.18
C ARG A 123 3.53 2.44 11.66
N PRO A 124 2.33 2.62 11.07
CA PRO A 124 2.13 2.52 9.62
C PRO A 124 3.08 3.39 8.81
N GLU A 125 3.46 4.55 9.35
CA GLU A 125 4.43 5.47 8.77
C GLU A 125 5.80 4.82 8.55
N ALA A 126 6.27 4.03 9.52
CA ALA A 126 7.58 3.40 9.47
C ALA A 126 7.64 2.32 8.37
N LEU A 127 6.57 1.55 8.19
CA LEU A 127 6.45 0.58 7.10
C LEU A 127 6.49 1.27 5.74
N VAL A 128 5.74 2.36 5.58
CA VAL A 128 5.70 3.14 4.32
C VAL A 128 7.08 3.74 4.01
N VAL A 129 7.74 4.35 4.99
CA VAL A 129 9.09 4.91 4.84
C VAL A 129 10.07 3.80 4.45
N MET A 130 10.05 2.67 5.14
CA MET A 130 10.94 1.55 4.84
C MET A 130 10.74 1.02 3.41
N CYS A 131 9.50 0.78 2.98
CA CYS A 131 9.21 0.36 1.60
C CYS A 131 9.70 1.40 0.57
N SER A 132 9.47 2.68 0.82
CA SER A 132 9.91 3.78 -0.06
C SER A 132 11.43 3.86 -0.17
N THR A 133 12.13 3.66 0.95
CA THR A 133 13.59 3.63 1.00
C THR A 133 14.13 2.45 0.23
N LEU A 134 13.57 1.24 0.41
CA LEU A 134 14.05 0.04 -0.27
C LEU A 134 13.74 0.04 -1.78
N THR A 135 12.60 0.57 -2.23
CA THR A 135 12.34 0.75 -3.68
C THR A 135 13.31 1.75 -4.31
N SER A 136 13.79 2.74 -3.55
CA SER A 136 14.66 3.81 -4.06
C SER A 136 16.15 3.51 -3.94
N MET A 137 16.60 2.77 -2.91
CA MET A 137 18.02 2.54 -2.62
C MET A 137 18.57 1.24 -3.20
N TRP A 138 17.74 0.20 -3.33
CA TRP A 138 18.21 -1.13 -3.74
C TRP A 138 18.12 -1.33 -5.26
N GLN A 139 18.84 -0.50 -6.01
CA GLN A 139 19.13 -0.81 -7.41
C GLN A 139 20.32 -1.77 -7.57
N GLU A 140 21.09 -2.01 -6.51
CA GLU A 140 22.21 -2.93 -6.53
C GLU A 140 21.78 -4.36 -6.22
N ASN A 141 22.16 -5.29 -7.12
CA ASN A 141 21.98 -6.72 -6.98
C ASN A 141 22.82 -7.23 -5.79
N MET A 142 22.18 -7.55 -4.66
CA MET A 142 22.85 -8.06 -3.44
C MET A 142 23.24 -9.54 -3.53
N GLY A 143 23.81 -9.94 -4.66
CA GLY A 143 24.38 -11.24 -4.85
C GLY A 143 23.40 -12.27 -5.41
N GLU A 144 23.39 -12.39 -6.73
CA GLU A 144 23.47 -13.71 -7.31
C GLU A 144 24.78 -14.34 -6.81
N LYS A 145 24.69 -15.20 -5.79
CA LYS A 145 25.75 -16.20 -5.63
C LYS A 145 25.54 -17.21 -6.76
N PRO A 146 26.51 -17.37 -7.69
CA PRO A 146 26.46 -18.51 -8.59
C PRO A 146 26.43 -19.80 -7.75
N LEU A 147 25.50 -20.70 -8.08
CA LEU A 147 25.42 -22.04 -7.53
C LEU A 147 26.72 -22.82 -7.82
#